data_AF-A0A9C9Y5F1-F1
#
_entry.id   AF-A0A9C9Y5F1-F1
#
_cell.length_a   1.000
_cell.length_b   1.000
_cell.length_c   1.000
_cell.angle_alpha   90.00
_cell.angle_beta   90.00
_cell.angle_gamma   90.00
#
_symmetry.space_group_name_H-M   'P 1'
#
loop_
_entity.id
_entity.type
_entity.pdbx_description
1 polymer ?
#
loop_
_entity_poly.entity_id
_entity_poly.type
_entity_poly.pdbx_seq_one_letter_code
_entity_poly.pdbx_strand_id
1 'polypeptide(L)'
;MLPLREAVASLQKYYITLIEENTFRYLRDVYEHLIHLTDNLDAQRDMLANIMDLYLSGISNKMNEVMKRLTVISTIFIPITFISGLYGMNFENMPELHWKHGYFITLAIMFLIVLIMIFYFKRKKWL
;
A
#
# COMPACT_ATOMS: atom_id res chain seq x y z
N MET A 1 -23.36 -20.90 10.67
CA MET A 1 -24.62 -20.19 10.98
C MET A 1 -25.80 -20.68 10.14
N LEU A 2 -25.61 -21.01 8.84
CA LEU A 2 -26.58 -21.76 8.03
C LEU A 2 -27.32 -22.93 8.73
N PRO A 3 -26.63 -23.85 9.44
CA PRO A 3 -27.30 -24.99 10.08
C PRO A 3 -28.21 -24.59 11.25
N LEU A 4 -27.96 -23.43 11.90
CA LEU A 4 -28.81 -22.94 12.99
C LEU A 4 -30.09 -22.30 12.41
N ARG A 5 -29.97 -21.57 11.29
CA ARG A 5 -31.12 -21.02 10.56
C ARG A 5 -32.03 -22.13 10.06
N GLU A 6 -31.45 -23.19 9.48
CA GLU A 6 -32.20 -24.37 9.02
C GLU A 6 -32.82 -25.15 10.19
N ALA A 7 -32.12 -25.32 11.31
CA ALA A 7 -32.64 -26.00 12.50
C ALA A 7 -33.84 -25.26 13.11
N VAL A 8 -33.82 -23.93 13.17
CA VAL A 8 -34.95 -23.15 13.72
C VAL A 8 -36.11 -23.07 12.72
N ALA A 9 -35.83 -22.95 11.42
CA ALA A 9 -36.85 -23.02 10.38
C ALA A 9 -37.55 -24.40 10.33
N SER A 10 -36.82 -25.48 10.59
CA SER A 10 -37.40 -26.83 10.67
C SER A 10 -38.17 -27.06 11.97
N LEU A 11 -37.77 -26.45 13.09
CA LEU A 11 -38.55 -26.44 14.34
C LEU A 11 -39.89 -25.70 14.19
N GLN A 12 -39.93 -24.55 13.50
CA GLN A 12 -41.18 -23.85 13.20
C GLN A 12 -42.15 -24.69 12.34
N LYS A 13 -41.62 -25.55 11.47
CA LYS A 13 -42.41 -26.32 10.50
C LYS A 13 -42.98 -27.63 11.06
N TYR A 14 -42.40 -28.18 12.13
CA TYR A 14 -42.76 -29.52 12.67
C TYR A 14 -43.61 -29.52 13.95
N TYR A 15 -43.81 -28.38 14.62
CA TYR A 15 -44.36 -28.32 16.00
C TYR A 15 -45.82 -27.84 16.13
N ILE A 16 -46.65 -28.02 15.10
CA ILE A 16 -48.04 -27.52 15.07
C ILE A 16 -48.98 -28.26 16.06
N THR A 17 -48.54 -29.33 16.73
CA THR A 17 -49.46 -30.21 17.48
C THR A 17 -49.32 -30.21 19.02
N LEU A 18 -48.31 -29.56 19.64
CA LEU A 18 -48.02 -29.78 21.08
C LEU A 18 -47.66 -28.55 21.94
N ILE A 19 -47.75 -27.30 21.45
CA ILE A 19 -47.23 -26.12 22.17
C ILE A 19 -48.29 -24.99 22.26
N GLU A 20 -48.41 -24.37 23.45
CA GLU A 20 -49.23 -23.17 23.71
C GLU A 20 -48.76 -21.93 22.89
N GLU A 21 -49.71 -21.11 22.41
CA GLU A 21 -49.44 -19.90 21.59
C GLU A 21 -48.36 -18.96 22.17
N ASN A 22 -48.24 -18.87 23.50
CA ASN A 22 -47.26 -18.03 24.17
C ASN A 22 -45.81 -18.48 23.87
N THR A 23 -45.53 -19.78 23.89
CA THR A 23 -44.18 -20.33 23.67
C THR A 23 -43.75 -20.19 22.20
N PHE A 24 -44.69 -20.25 21.26
CA PHE A 24 -44.42 -20.01 19.83
C PHE A 24 -43.96 -18.58 19.56
N ARG A 25 -44.52 -17.60 20.28
CA ARG A 25 -44.14 -16.18 20.16
C ARG A 25 -42.69 -15.95 20.63
N TYR A 26 -42.27 -16.55 21.74
CA TYR A 26 -40.86 -16.49 22.20
C TYR A 26 -39.91 -17.16 21.22
N LEU A 27 -40.27 -18.32 20.65
CA LEU A 27 -39.41 -19.02 19.70
C LEU A 27 -39.19 -18.21 18.42
N ARG A 28 -40.23 -17.50 17.96
CA ARG A 28 -40.17 -16.63 16.80
C ARG A 28 -39.30 -15.38 17.07
N ASP A 29 -39.40 -14.78 18.25
CA ASP A 29 -38.54 -13.65 18.64
C ASP A 29 -37.05 -14.05 18.66
N VAL A 30 -36.73 -15.25 19.19
CA VAL A 30 -35.36 -15.79 19.14
C VAL A 30 -34.90 -16.03 17.70
N TYR A 31 -35.79 -16.52 16.83
CA TYR A 31 -35.47 -16.70 15.41
C TYR A 31 -35.18 -15.37 14.70
N GLU A 32 -36.00 -14.35 14.94
CA GLU A 32 -35.79 -13.00 14.40
C GLU A 32 -34.47 -12.40 14.89
N HIS A 33 -34.14 -12.53 16.18
CA HIS A 33 -32.84 -12.13 16.71
C HIS A 33 -31.66 -12.88 16.08
N LEU A 34 -31.79 -14.20 15.85
CA LEU A 34 -30.74 -14.98 15.19
C LEU A 34 -30.48 -14.54 13.75
N ILE A 35 -31.53 -14.16 13.02
CA ILE A 35 -31.39 -13.58 11.67
C ILE A 35 -30.64 -12.26 11.76
N HIS A 36 -31.09 -11.34 12.62
CA HIS A 36 -30.43 -10.04 12.78
C HIS A 36 -28.96 -10.15 13.18
N LEU A 37 -28.61 -11.08 14.08
CA LEU A 37 -27.22 -11.32 14.45
C LEU A 37 -26.41 -11.87 13.28
N THR A 38 -26.98 -12.74 12.46
CA THR A 38 -26.31 -13.30 11.28
C THR A 38 -26.04 -12.20 10.25
N ASP A 39 -27.04 -11.36 9.95
CA ASP A 39 -26.88 -10.25 9.00
C ASP A 39 -25.83 -9.25 9.48
N ASN A 40 -25.80 -8.94 10.78
CA ASN A 40 -24.77 -8.08 11.38
C ASN A 40 -23.37 -8.69 11.29
N LEU A 41 -23.24 -10.01 11.50
CA LEU A 41 -21.96 -10.70 11.39
C LEU A 41 -21.44 -10.71 9.95
N ASP A 42 -22.33 -10.90 8.97
CA ASP A 42 -21.95 -10.86 7.56
C ASP A 42 -21.54 -9.42 7.16
N ALA A 43 -22.28 -8.40 7.60
CA ALA A 43 -21.88 -7.00 7.40
C ALA A 43 -20.52 -6.66 8.05
N GLN A 44 -20.24 -7.19 9.24
CA GLN A 44 -18.94 -7.01 9.90
C GLN A 44 -17.81 -7.72 9.14
N ARG A 45 -18.07 -8.92 8.58
CA ARG A 45 -17.08 -9.63 7.75
C ARG A 45 -16.75 -8.85 6.50
N ASP A 46 -17.75 -8.30 5.82
CA ASP A 46 -17.55 -7.46 4.65
C ASP A 46 -16.76 -6.19 5.01
N MET A 47 -17.07 -5.56 6.16
CA MET A 47 -16.33 -4.41 6.65
C MET A 47 -14.86 -4.75 6.96
N LEU A 48 -14.59 -5.91 7.59
CA LEU A 48 -13.23 -6.38 7.87
C LEU A 48 -12.43 -6.62 6.59
N ALA A 49 -13.05 -7.22 5.57
CA ALA A 49 -12.43 -7.42 4.26
C ALA A 49 -12.05 -6.07 3.63
N ASN A 50 -12.97 -5.10 3.63
CA ASN A 50 -12.71 -3.75 3.13
C ASN A 50 -11.56 -3.05 3.87
N ILE A 51 -11.49 -3.18 5.21
CA ILE A 51 -10.40 -2.61 6.00
C ILE A 51 -9.06 -3.27 5.66
N MET A 52 -9.04 -4.59 5.46
CA MET A 52 -7.84 -5.30 5.02
C MET A 52 -7.35 -4.77 3.67
N ASP A 53 -8.24 -4.59 2.70
CA ASP A 53 -7.90 -4.05 1.39
C ASP A 53 -7.36 -2.61 1.47
N LEU A 54 -7.98 -1.77 2.30
CA LEU A 54 -7.49 -0.42 2.58
C LEU A 54 -6.11 -0.44 3.25
N TYR A 55 -5.87 -1.36 4.18
CA TYR A 55 -4.59 -1.50 4.86
C TYR A 55 -3.48 -1.93 3.88
N LEU A 56 -3.74 -2.93 3.04
CA LEU A 56 -2.81 -3.37 2.00
C LEU A 56 -2.53 -2.26 0.98
N SER A 57 -3.56 -1.51 0.58
CA SER A 57 -3.41 -0.33 -0.27
C SER A 57 -2.55 0.76 0.40
N GLY A 58 -2.76 1.00 1.70
CA GLY A 58 -1.93 1.90 2.50
C GLY A 58 -0.46 1.48 2.56
N ILE A 59 -0.18 0.19 2.76
CA ILE A 59 1.19 -0.35 2.71
C ILE A 59 1.80 -0.13 1.33
N SER A 60 1.08 -0.46 0.27
CA SER A 60 1.54 -0.27 -1.11
C SER A 60 1.88 1.19 -1.40
N ASN A 61 1.04 2.13 -0.95
CA ASN A 61 1.29 3.56 -1.07
C ASN A 61 2.56 3.99 -0.32
N LYS A 62 2.73 3.53 0.93
CA LYS A 62 3.94 3.80 1.71
C LYS A 62 5.19 3.22 1.02
N MET A 63 5.10 2.02 0.48
CA MET A 63 6.19 1.39 -0.28
C MET A 63 6.51 2.19 -1.54
N ASN A 64 5.50 2.67 -2.27
CA ASN A 64 5.70 3.54 -3.43
C ASN A 64 6.39 4.86 -3.06
N GLU A 65 6.05 5.46 -1.92
CA GLU A 65 6.75 6.65 -1.43
C GLU A 65 8.21 6.36 -1.06
N VAL A 66 8.48 5.26 -0.35
CA VAL A 66 9.85 4.85 -0.01
C VAL A 66 10.67 4.61 -1.27
N MET A 67 10.12 3.87 -2.23
CA MET A 67 10.78 3.60 -3.51
C MET A 67 11.05 4.87 -4.30
N LYS A 68 10.11 5.82 -4.33
CA LYS A 68 10.33 7.15 -4.95
C LYS A 68 11.51 7.87 -4.29
N ARG A 69 11.54 7.96 -2.97
CA ARG A 69 12.64 8.64 -2.24
C ARG A 69 14.00 7.99 -2.53
N LEU A 70 14.08 6.67 -2.47
CA LEU A 70 15.31 5.94 -2.81
C LEU A 70 15.73 6.15 -4.27
N THR A 71 14.78 6.11 -5.20
CA THR A 71 15.05 6.29 -6.64
C THR A 71 15.57 7.70 -6.94
N VAL A 72 15.00 8.72 -6.30
CA VAL A 72 15.46 10.12 -6.45
C VAL A 72 16.91 10.24 -5.98
N ILE A 73 17.24 9.71 -4.80
CA ILE A 73 18.61 9.70 -4.27
C ILE A 73 19.53 8.97 -5.26
N SER A 74 19.24 7.72 -5.61
CA SER A 74 20.07 6.93 -6.52
C SER A 74 20.28 7.59 -7.88
N THR A 75 19.23 8.17 -8.48
CA THR A 75 19.32 8.82 -9.79
C THR A 75 20.24 10.05 -9.77
N ILE A 76 20.33 10.76 -8.64
CA ILE A 76 21.28 11.86 -8.46
C ILE A 76 22.71 11.32 -8.32
N PHE A 77 22.90 10.26 -7.53
CA PHE A 77 24.23 9.71 -7.27
C PHE A 77 24.85 8.97 -8.45
N ILE A 78 24.09 8.21 -9.25
CA ILE A 78 24.60 7.42 -10.38
C ILE A 78 25.50 8.24 -11.34
N PRO A 79 25.07 9.39 -11.90
CA PRO A 79 25.91 10.16 -12.82
C PRO A 79 27.13 10.78 -12.12
N ILE A 80 27.00 11.21 -10.86
CA ILE A 80 28.12 11.77 -10.09
C ILE A 80 29.19 10.70 -9.84
N THR A 81 28.76 9.52 -9.38
CA THR A 81 29.64 8.38 -9.14
C THR A 81 30.28 7.90 -10.42
N PHE A 82 29.56 7.91 -11.55
CA PHE A 82 30.13 7.59 -12.85
C PHE A 82 31.26 8.54 -13.24
N ILE A 83 31.04 9.86 -13.13
CA ILE A 83 32.07 10.86 -13.45
C ILE A 83 33.24 10.71 -12.46
N SER A 84 32.98 10.60 -11.16
CA SER A 84 34.04 10.40 -10.15
C SER A 84 34.82 9.10 -10.39
N GLY A 85 34.16 8.04 -10.83
CA GLY A 85 34.78 6.76 -11.16
C GLY A 85 35.65 6.89 -12.41
N LEU A 86 35.18 7.59 -13.44
CA LEU A 86 35.93 7.85 -14.66
C LEU A 86 37.22 8.61 -14.37
N TYR A 87 37.17 9.67 -13.56
CA TYR A 87 38.35 10.42 -13.11
C TYR A 87 39.21 9.68 -12.07
N GLY A 88 38.67 8.64 -11.43
CA GLY A 88 39.40 7.78 -10.50
C GLY A 88 40.19 6.65 -11.18
N MET A 89 40.03 6.47 -12.50
CA MET A 89 40.81 5.51 -13.28
C MET A 89 42.19 6.09 -13.61
N ASN A 90 43.26 5.30 -13.41
CA ASN A 90 44.65 5.68 -13.71
C ASN A 90 44.92 5.74 -15.23
N PHE A 91 44.27 6.64 -15.95
CA PHE A 91 44.55 6.89 -17.36
C PHE A 91 45.74 7.86 -17.50
N GLU A 92 46.77 7.40 -18.19
CA GLU A 92 48.03 8.14 -18.44
C GLU A 92 47.85 9.33 -19.41
N ASN A 93 46.73 9.36 -20.16
CA ASN A 93 46.47 10.35 -21.21
C ASN A 93 45.03 10.92 -21.11
N MET A 94 44.74 11.65 -20.02
CA MET A 94 43.52 12.46 -19.89
C MET A 94 43.81 13.92 -20.31
N PRO A 95 43.43 14.36 -21.52
CA PRO A 95 43.69 15.74 -21.98
C PRO A 95 43.02 16.81 -21.10
N GLU A 96 41.95 16.45 -20.39
CA GLU A 96 41.21 17.30 -19.45
C GLU A 96 41.99 17.60 -18.16
N LEU A 97 42.95 16.74 -17.77
CA LEU A 97 43.76 16.89 -16.56
C LEU A 97 44.87 17.93 -16.72
N HIS A 98 45.31 18.19 -17.95
CA HIS A 98 46.34 19.19 -18.26
C HIS A 98 45.76 20.61 -18.41
N TRP A 99 44.43 20.75 -18.36
CA TRP A 99 43.77 22.04 -18.35
C TRP A 99 43.75 22.63 -16.93
N LYS A 100 44.29 23.84 -16.77
CA LYS A 100 44.39 24.56 -15.48
C LYS A 100 43.05 24.71 -14.74
N HIS A 101 41.93 24.62 -15.46
CA HIS A 101 40.57 24.73 -14.93
C HIS A 101 39.71 23.47 -15.11
N GLY A 102 40.25 22.37 -15.63
CA GLY A 102 39.49 21.14 -15.92
C GLY A 102 38.77 20.60 -14.68
N TYR A 103 39.48 20.54 -13.55
CA TYR A 103 38.91 20.12 -12.25
C TYR A 103 37.69 20.97 -11.82
N PHE A 104 37.78 22.30 -11.94
CA PHE A 104 36.70 23.21 -11.57
C PHE A 104 35.50 23.12 -12.53
N ILE A 105 35.75 22.92 -13.82
CA ILE A 105 34.70 22.74 -14.84
C ILE A 105 33.95 21.43 -14.57
N THR A 106 34.65 20.33 -14.30
CA THR A 106 34.01 19.04 -14.01
C THR A 106 33.17 19.11 -12.73
N LEU A 107 33.66 19.77 -11.68
CA LEU A 107 32.87 20.03 -10.47
C LEU A 107 31.62 20.87 -10.76
N ALA A 108 31.74 21.92 -11.58
CA ALA A 108 30.61 22.74 -11.98
C ALA A 108 29.57 21.93 -12.78
N ILE A 109 30.00 21.03 -13.66
CA ILE A 109 29.13 20.12 -14.41
C ILE A 109 28.42 19.15 -13.47
N MET A 110 29.13 18.52 -12.54
CA MET A 110 28.51 17.64 -11.53
C MET A 110 27.44 18.40 -10.72
N PHE A 111 27.77 19.60 -10.25
CA PHE A 111 26.82 20.43 -9.49
C PHE A 111 25.60 20.83 -10.31
N LEU A 112 25.80 21.18 -11.59
CA LEU A 112 24.71 21.51 -12.51
C LEU A 112 23.78 20.31 -12.75
N ILE A 113 24.33 19.10 -12.91
CA ILE A 113 23.55 17.87 -13.04
C ILE A 113 22.66 17.66 -11.82
N VAL A 114 23.19 17.85 -10.61
CA VAL A 114 22.41 17.74 -9.36
C VAL A 114 21.26 18.75 -9.35
N LEU A 115 21.54 20.02 -9.67
CA LEU A 115 20.52 21.06 -9.71
C LEU A 115 19.41 20.76 -10.73
N ILE A 116 19.77 20.32 -11.93
CA ILE A 116 18.81 19.94 -12.98
C ILE A 116 17.94 18.77 -12.51
N MET A 117 18.53 17.74 -11.91
CA MET A 117 17.80 16.58 -11.42
C MET A 117 16.84 16.95 -10.28
N ILE A 118 17.30 17.73 -9.29
CA ILE A 118 16.44 18.22 -8.20
C ILE A 118 15.28 19.04 -8.75
N PHE A 119 15.54 19.95 -9.69
CA PHE A 119 14.50 20.78 -10.30
C PHE A 119 13.49 19.93 -11.09
N TYR A 120 13.98 18.96 -11.86
CA TYR A 120 13.15 18.02 -12.60
C TYR A 120 12.22 17.21 -11.67
N PHE A 121 12.77 16.62 -10.60
CA PHE A 121 11.99 15.82 -9.65
C PHE A 121 10.99 16.67 -8.84
N LYS A 122 11.36 17.90 -8.47
CA LYS A 122 10.46 18.87 -7.82
C LYS A 122 9.29 19.25 -8.73
N ARG A 123 9.54 19.50 -10.02
CA ARG A 123 8.49 19.81 -11.00
C ARG A 123 7.53 18.64 -11.21
N LYS A 124 8.03 17.40 -11.11
CA LYS A 124 7.23 16.19 -11.27
C LYS A 124 6.39 15.83 -10.04
N LYS A 125 6.50 16.57 -8.93
CA LYS A 125 5.90 16.25 -7.60
C LYS A 125 6.31 14.88 -7.06
N TRP A 126 7.52 14.42 -7.41
CA TRP A 126 8.09 13.19 -6.86
C TRP A 126 8.90 13.45 -5.59
N LEU A 127 9.19 14.73 -5.34
CA LEU A 127 9.74 15.34 -4.13
C LEU A 127 8.70 16.32 -3.55
#